data_AF-A0A2N2ZAB6-F1
#
_entry.id   AF-A0A2N2ZAB6-F1
#
_cell.length_a   1.000
_cell.length_b   1.000
_cell.length_c   1.000
_cell.angle_alpha   90.00
_cell.angle_beta   90.00
_cell.angle_gamma   90.00
#
_symmetry.space_group_name_H-M   'P 1'
#
loop_
_entity.id
_entity.type
_entity.pdbx_description
1 polymer ?
#
loop_
_entity_poly.entity_id
_entity_poly.type
_entity_poly.pdbx_seq_one_letter_code
_entity_poly.pdbx_strand_id
1 'polypeptide(L)' 'MNYTQKEIDMLKNAHIYEEVEIKKYEKYLEEINDAEIKKALKQIITIDKDHLNLINTMLKQAGEFSPD' A
#
# COMPACT_ATOMS: atom_id res chain seq x y z
N MET A 1 7.90 19.57 2.57
CA MET A 1 7.69 19.23 4.00
C MET A 1 8.99 18.64 4.49
N ASN A 2 9.49 19.00 5.67
CA ASN A 2 10.78 18.49 6.15
C ASN A 2 10.52 17.36 7.17
N TYR A 3 10.51 16.12 6.69
CA TYR A 3 10.34 14.95 7.54
C TYR A 3 11.63 14.65 8.29
N THR A 4 11.50 14.15 9.51
CA THR A 4 12.62 13.54 10.24
C THR A 4 12.99 12.20 9.62
N GLN A 5 14.22 11.74 9.84
CA GLN A 5 14.65 10.42 9.38
C GLN A 5 13.74 9.30 9.89
N LYS A 6 13.28 9.41 11.15
CA LYS A 6 12.36 8.44 11.75
C LYS A 6 11.03 8.37 11.01
N GLU A 7 10.47 9.51 10.60
CA GLU A 7 9.23 9.54 9.81
C GLU A 7 9.43 8.95 8.41
N ILE A 8 10.56 9.23 7.77
CA ILE A 8 10.93 8.62 6.49
C ILE A 8 11.04 7.10 6.61
N ASP A 9 11.70 6.59 7.66
CA ASP A 9 11.84 5.15 7.89
C ASP A 9 10.47 4.49 8.15
N MET A 10 9.59 5.18 8.88
CA MET A 10 8.21 4.72 9.08
C MET A 10 7.42 4.67 7.76
N LEU A 11 7.56 5.68 6.89
CA LEU A 11 6.92 5.71 5.58
C LEU A 11 7.45 4.60 4.66
N LYS A 12 8.76 4.34 4.65
CA LYS A 12 9.36 3.23 3.88
C LYS A 12 8.87 1.86 4.36
N ASN A 13 8.77 1.68 5.67
CA ASN A 13 8.21 0.44 6.23
C ASN A 13 6.74 0.28 5.85
N ALA A 14 5.93 1.33 5.99
CA ALA A 14 4.52 1.31 5.61
C ALA A 14 4.35 0.98 4.12
N HIS A 15 5.17 1.57 3.24
CA HIS A 15 5.18 1.25 1.80
C HIS A 15 5.35 -0.26 1.55
N ILE A 16 6.34 -0.88 2.18
CA ILE A 16 6.61 -2.31 2.03
C ILE A 16 5.42 -3.15 2.50
N TYR A 17 4.78 -2.77 3.62
CA TYR A 17 3.61 -3.48 4.12
C TYR A 17 2.43 -3.40 3.14
N GLU A 18 2.10 -2.20 2.64
CA GLU A 18 1.00 -2.02 1.68
C GLU A 18 1.25 -2.85 0.40
N GLU A 19 2.47 -2.88 -0.14
CA GLU A 19 2.78 -3.72 -1.31
C GLU A 19 2.61 -5.22 -1.04
N VAL A 20 2.97 -5.69 0.15
CA VAL A 20 2.82 -7.10 0.55
C VAL A 20 1.34 -7.44 0.76
N GLU A 21 0.57 -6.55 1.40
CA GLU A 21 -0.85 -6.76 1.66
C GLU A 21 -1.68 -6.75 0.37
N ILE A 22 -1.43 -5.82 -0.54
CA ILE A 22 -2.05 -5.80 -1.87
C ILE A 22 -1.83 -7.14 -2.59
N LYS A 23 -0.58 -7.61 -2.68
CA LYS A 23 -0.25 -8.89 -3.34
C LYS A 23 -0.93 -10.08 -2.65
N LYS A 24 -0.99 -10.08 -1.33
CA LYS A 24 -1.66 -11.12 -0.54
C LYS A 24 -3.16 -11.16 -0.83
N TYR A 25 -3.84 -10.02 -0.85
CA TYR A 25 -5.27 -9.97 -1.10
C TYR A 25 -5.62 -10.21 -2.57
N GLU A 26 -4.79 -9.77 -3.52
CA GLU A 26 -4.91 -10.12 -4.93
C GLU A 26 -4.84 -11.64 -5.12
N LYS A 27 -3.89 -12.32 -4.46
CA LYS A 27 -3.84 -13.79 -4.45
C LYS A 27 -5.12 -14.42 -3.87
N TYR A 28 -5.61 -13.92 -2.73
CA TYR A 28 -6.85 -14.46 -2.14
C TYR A 28 -8.08 -14.24 -3.03
N LEU A 29 -8.10 -13.17 -3.83
CA LEU A 29 -9.17 -12.89 -4.78
C LEU A 29 -9.25 -13.94 -5.90
N GLU A 30 -8.11 -14.52 -6.27
CA GLU A 30 -7.99 -15.60 -7.25
C GLU A 30 -8.41 -16.96 -6.65
N GLU A 31 -8.05 -17.22 -5.38
CA GLU A 31 -8.25 -18.52 -4.73
C GLU A 31 -9.64 -18.74 -4.14
N ILE A 32 -10.29 -17.68 -3.66
CA ILE A 32 -11.61 -17.76 -3.01
C ILE A 32 -12.71 -17.79 -4.08
N ASN A 33 -13.83 -18.47 -3.82
CA ASN A 33 -14.99 -18.51 -4.73
C ASN A 33 -16.24 -17.81 -4.18
N ASP A 34 -16.22 -17.42 -2.91
CA ASP A 34 -17.33 -16.71 -2.27
C ASP A 34 -17.43 -15.27 -2.78
N ALA A 35 -18.60 -14.88 -3.28
CA ALA A 35 -18.82 -13.59 -3.90
C ALA A 35 -18.78 -12.41 -2.90
N GLU A 36 -19.23 -12.62 -1.66
CA GLU A 36 -19.22 -11.59 -0.63
C GLU A 36 -17.80 -11.35 -0.12
N ILE A 37 -17.04 -12.42 0.08
CA ILE A 37 -15.61 -12.33 0.44
C ILE A 37 -14.83 -11.65 -0.68
N LYS A 38 -15.06 -12.00 -1.95
CA LYS A 38 -14.43 -11.30 -3.08
C LYS A 38 -14.74 -9.81 -3.11
N LYS A 39 -15.98 -9.43 -2.78
CA LYS A 39 -16.36 -8.00 -2.71
C LYS A 39 -15.58 -7.28 -1.61
N ALA A 40 -15.46 -7.89 -0.43
CA ALA A 40 -14.68 -7.33 0.68
C ALA A 40 -13.19 -7.22 0.31
N LEU A 41 -12.59 -8.25 -0.28
CA LEU A 41 -11.19 -8.24 -0.71
C LEU A 41 -10.91 -7.14 -1.74
N LYS A 42 -11.82 -6.93 -2.71
CA LYS A 42 -11.69 -5.82 -3.67
C LYS A 42 -11.68 -4.46 -2.98
N GLN A 43 -12.52 -4.27 -1.96
CA GLN A 43 -12.55 -3.02 -1.20
C GLN A 43 -11.24 -2.81 -0.42
N ILE A 44 -10.72 -3.85 0.22
CA ILE A 44 -9.43 -3.79 0.93
C ILE A 44 -8.30 -3.43 -0.05
N ILE A 45 -8.19 -4.13 -1.18
CA ILE A 45 -7.18 -3.83 -2.21
C ILE A 45 -7.26 -2.38 -2.71
N THR A 46 -8.48 -1.83 -2.87
CA THR A 46 -8.64 -0.42 -3.26
C THR A 46 -8.11 0.52 -2.18
N ILE A 47 -8.42 0.26 -0.91
CA ILE A 47 -7.96 1.07 0.23
C ILE A 47 -6.42 1.02 0.34
N ASP A 48 -5.83 -0.17 0.26
CA ASP A 48 -4.37 -0.34 0.36
C ASP A 48 -3.64 0.35 -0.82
N LYS A 49 -4.25 0.35 -2.02
CA LYS A 49 -3.73 1.12 -3.17
C LYS A 49 -3.80 2.62 -2.93
N ASP A 50 -4.86 3.12 -2.29
CA ASP A 50 -4.97 4.54 -1.92
C ASP A 50 -3.93 4.92 -0.85
N HIS A 51 -3.70 4.06 0.15
CA HIS A 51 -2.65 4.24 1.14
C HIS A 51 -1.25 4.26 0.50
N LEU A 52 -0.95 3.29 -0.37
CA LEU A 52 0.33 3.22 -1.08
C LEU A 52 0.57 4.48 -1.92
N ASN A 53 -0.46 4.99 -2.61
CA ASN A 53 -0.38 6.24 -3.36
C ASN A 53 -0.08 7.45 -2.48
N LEU A 54 -0.70 7.53 -1.30
CA LEU A 54 -0.43 8.58 -0.33
C LEU A 54 1.02 8.49 0.20
N ILE A 55 1.47 7.29 0.57
CA ILE A 55 2.84 7.05 1.06
C ILE A 55 3.87 7.43 -0.02
N ASN A 56 3.65 7.03 -1.27
CA ASN A 56 4.48 7.41 -2.41
C ASN A 56 4.56 8.93 -2.59
N THR A 57 3.43 9.62 -2.42
CA THR A 57 3.40 11.09 -2.48
C THR A 57 4.23 11.70 -1.35
N MET A 58 4.13 11.17 -0.13
CA MET A 58 4.88 11.66 1.03
C MET A 58 6.38 11.39 0.90
N LEU A 59 6.78 10.19 0.45
CA LEU A 59 8.18 9.84 0.21
C LEU A 59 8.78 10.67 -0.94
N LYS A 60 8.01 10.93 -2.01
CA LYS A 60 8.45 11.81 -3.10
C LYS A 60 8.68 13.24 -2.60
N GLN A 61 7.80 13.76 -1.74
CA GLN A 61 7.99 15.06 -1.10
C GLN A 61 9.20 15.09 -0.15
N ALA A 62 9.61 13.93 0.39
CA ALA A 62 10.82 13.77 1.18
C ALA A 62 12.10 13.62 0.32
N GLY A 63 11.98 13.46 -1.00
CA GLY A 63 13.11 13.15 -1.89
C GLY A 63 13.57 11.68 -1.86
N GLU A 64 12.73 10.80 -1.31
CA GLU A 64 13.07 9.40 -1.00
C GLU A 64 12.32 8.39 -1.88
N PHE A 65 11.60 8.86 -2.91
CA PHE A 65 10.88 8.01 -3.85
C PHE A 65 11.08 8.48 -5.28
N SER A 66 11.52 7.54 -6.13
CA SER A 66 11.51 7.66 -7.58
C SER A 66 10.67 6.50 -8.11
N PRO A 67 9.55 6.75 -8.80
CA PRO A 67 8.92 5.69 -9.57
C PRO A 67 9.87 5.31 -10.71
N ASP A 68 10.17 4.02 -10.83
CA ASP A 68 10.77 3.46 -12.05
C ASP A 68 9.80 3.58 -13.24
#